data_AF-A0A518GAI8-F1
#
_entry.id   AF-A0A518GAI8-F1
#
_cell.length_a   1.000
_cell.length_b   1.000
_cell.length_c   1.000
_cell.angle_alpha   90.00
_cell.angle_beta   90.00
_cell.angle_gamma   90.00
#
_symmetry.space_group_name_H-M   'P 1'
#
loop_
_entity.id
_entity.type
_entity.pdbx_description
1 polymer ?
#
loop_
_entity_poly.entity_id
_entity_poly.type
_entity_poly.pdbx_seq_one_letter_code
_entity_poly.pdbx_strand_id
1 'polypeptide(L)'
;MRSLNPMPSWPYFLSLIVVSLLVGLAMPAYYDWTGADQSRPSPLVPQTAVAILVLGGIFCLLLPWLPLSKDDFRERPRQGFRFKIRTILGITTAAAFCFAVFHDSPLLVANGIIYALLLCYAGRIGFLFAGYRWRIAALLACMYLPYAWILFPDQASHSSSTFILMAVALPAFFPSLWIATLFHQSSHSAPWLFLTVASLELVLGVWMIQLGPKRSLVFCMGSLIASTFGAFTLNALVRM
;
A
#
# COMPACT_ATOMS: atom_id res chain seq x y z
N MET A 1 37.97 -12.75 -5.32
CA MET A 1 36.72 -11.95 -5.20
C MET A 1 36.52 -11.62 -3.73
N ARG A 2 36.64 -10.36 -3.30
CA ARG A 2 36.36 -9.94 -1.91
C ARG A 2 34.86 -10.10 -1.65
N SER A 3 34.47 -10.91 -0.68
CA SER A 3 33.08 -10.94 -0.23
C SER A 3 32.76 -9.59 0.41
N LEU A 4 31.88 -8.81 -0.21
CA LEU A 4 31.34 -7.59 0.40
C LEU A 4 30.66 -7.97 1.71
N ASN A 5 30.99 -7.25 2.79
CA ASN A 5 30.32 -7.46 4.07
C ASN A 5 28.82 -7.19 3.89
N PRO A 6 27.94 -8.12 4.32
CA PRO A 6 26.51 -7.95 4.16
C PRO A 6 26.03 -6.71 4.94
N MET A 7 25.35 -5.79 4.25
CA MET A 7 24.78 -4.61 4.89
C MET A 7 23.44 -4.94 5.54
N PRO A 8 23.11 -4.33 6.69
CA PRO A 8 21.81 -4.50 7.32
C PRO A 8 20.69 -4.05 6.38
N SER A 9 19.51 -4.66 6.46
CA SER A 9 18.43 -4.39 5.51
C SER A 9 17.64 -3.11 5.79
N TRP A 10 17.68 -2.58 7.02
CA TRP A 10 16.89 -1.41 7.45
C TRP A 10 17.12 -0.10 6.65
N PRO A 11 18.32 0.24 6.13
CA PRO A 11 18.53 1.48 5.39
C PRO A 11 17.70 1.55 4.12
N TYR A 12 17.52 0.41 3.43
CA TYR A 12 16.72 0.33 2.20
C TYR A 12 15.23 0.57 2.47
N PHE A 13 14.71 0.04 3.58
CA PHE A 13 13.33 0.29 4.00
C PHE A 13 13.14 1.74 4.44
N LEU A 14 14.12 2.31 5.15
CA LEU A 14 14.10 3.71 5.54
C LEU A 14 14.14 4.64 4.31
N SER A 15 14.95 4.32 3.29
CA SER A 15 14.94 5.10 2.05
C SER A 15 13.59 5.05 1.33
N LEU A 16 12.89 3.90 1.35
CA LEU A 16 11.53 3.82 0.79
C LEU A 16 10.55 4.71 1.55
N ILE A 17 10.63 4.76 2.89
CA ILE A 17 9.78 5.66 3.70
C ILE A 17 10.03 7.11 3.31
N VAL A 18 11.30 7.53 3.24
CA VAL A 18 11.68 8.90 2.89
C VAL A 18 11.23 9.26 1.48
N VAL A 19 11.47 8.38 0.50
CA VAL A 19 11.01 8.59 -0.89
C VAL A 19 9.49 8.69 -0.96
N SER A 20 8.77 7.81 -0.26
CA SER A 20 7.29 7.84 -0.23
C SER A 20 6.76 9.16 0.33
N LEU A 21 7.39 9.69 1.38
CA LEU A 21 7.06 10.99 1.96
C LEU A 21 7.35 12.13 0.97
N LEU A 22 8.53 12.14 0.37
CA LEU A 22 8.92 13.17 -0.59
C LEU A 22 7.99 13.20 -1.81
N VAL A 23 7.59 12.03 -2.31
CA VAL A 23 6.60 11.93 -3.39
C VAL A 23 5.27 12.53 -2.96
N GLY A 24 4.77 12.17 -1.77
CA GLY A 24 3.53 12.72 -1.24
C GLY A 24 3.56 14.24 -1.09
N LEU A 25 4.67 14.81 -0.60
CA LEU A 25 4.82 16.25 -0.41
C LEU A 25 5.04 17.02 -1.71
N ALA A 26 5.72 16.43 -2.69
CA ALA A 26 6.00 17.06 -3.98
C ALA A 26 4.76 17.14 -4.89
N MET A 27 3.69 16.39 -4.57
CA MET A 27 2.54 16.23 -5.46
C MET A 27 1.82 17.54 -5.82
N PRO A 28 1.47 18.42 -4.87
CA PRO A 28 0.82 19.68 -5.21
C PRO A 28 1.74 20.58 -6.03
N ALA A 29 3.01 20.67 -5.61
CA ALA A 29 4.03 21.47 -6.29
C ALA A 29 4.28 21.01 -7.74
N TYR A 30 4.17 19.70 -8.00
CA TYR A 30 4.26 19.16 -9.35
C TYR A 30 3.15 19.71 -10.25
N TYR A 31 1.89 19.70 -9.81
CA TYR A 31 0.78 20.22 -10.61
C TYR A 31 0.90 21.74 -10.82
N ASP A 32 1.29 22.48 -9.78
CA ASP A 32 1.50 23.93 -9.87
C ASP A 32 2.63 24.29 -10.84
N TRP A 33 3.74 23.54 -10.78
CA TRP A 33 4.88 23.73 -11.69
C TRP A 33 4.54 23.42 -13.15
N THR A 34 3.72 22.40 -13.40
CA THR A 34 3.33 22.04 -14.77
C THR A 34 2.27 22.96 -15.38
N GLY A 35 1.76 23.95 -14.63
CA GLY A 35 0.72 24.86 -15.10
C GLY A 35 -0.57 24.12 -15.49
N ALA A 36 -0.84 23.00 -14.83
CA ALA A 36 -2.01 22.19 -15.12
C ALA A 36 -3.25 22.84 -14.52
N ASP A 37 -4.00 23.54 -15.36
CA ASP A 37 -5.29 24.10 -15.00
C ASP A 37 -6.36 22.99 -14.91
N GLN A 38 -7.42 23.24 -14.13
CA GLN A 38 -8.52 22.31 -13.84
C GLN A 38 -9.17 21.68 -15.09
N SER A 39 -9.01 22.31 -16.25
CA SER A 39 -9.62 21.86 -17.51
C SER A 39 -8.84 20.78 -18.25
N ARG A 40 -7.54 20.58 -17.95
CA ARG A 40 -6.70 19.62 -18.68
C ARG A 40 -5.67 18.94 -17.76
N PRO A 41 -5.57 17.60 -17.78
CA PRO A 41 -4.50 16.91 -17.06
C PRO A 41 -3.13 17.37 -17.62
N SER A 42 -2.15 17.50 -16.72
CA SER A 42 -0.79 17.89 -17.10
C SER A 42 -0.24 16.97 -18.21
N PRO A 43 0.31 17.53 -19.32
CA PRO A 43 0.83 16.73 -20.43
C PRO A 43 2.02 15.85 -20.02
N LEU A 44 2.63 16.13 -18.86
CA LEU A 44 3.76 15.36 -18.32
C LEU A 44 3.32 14.13 -17.51
N VAL A 45 2.05 14.00 -17.11
CA VAL A 45 1.58 12.84 -16.32
C VAL A 45 1.90 11.49 -16.99
N PRO A 46 1.64 11.29 -18.30
CA PRO A 46 2.01 10.04 -18.97
C PRO A 46 3.53 9.80 -19.00
N GLN A 47 4.34 10.85 -19.12
CA GLN A 47 5.80 10.72 -19.14
C GLN A 47 6.33 10.36 -17.75
N THR A 48 5.81 11.00 -16.71
CA THR A 48 6.10 10.70 -15.30
C THR A 48 5.67 9.27 -14.95
N ALA A 49 4.52 8.83 -15.45
CA ALA A 49 4.04 7.45 -15.30
C ALA A 49 5.05 6.43 -15.84
N VAL A 50 5.48 6.63 -17.09
CA VAL A 50 6.45 5.75 -17.76
C VAL A 50 7.79 5.80 -17.02
N ALA A 51 8.25 6.98 -16.61
CA ALA A 51 9.50 7.12 -15.86
C ALA A 51 9.47 6.35 -14.54
N ILE A 52 8.38 6.44 -13.77
CA ILE A 52 8.21 5.70 -12.51
C ILE A 52 8.23 4.18 -12.76
N LEU A 53 7.54 3.70 -13.81
CA LEU A 53 7.54 2.28 -14.17
C LEU A 53 8.93 1.79 -14.60
N VAL A 54 9.65 2.57 -15.40
CA VAL A 54 11.02 2.23 -15.84
C VAL A 54 11.96 2.19 -14.64
N LEU A 55 11.91 3.19 -13.75
CA LEU A 55 12.71 3.22 -12.51
C LEU A 55 12.38 2.03 -11.59
N GLY A 56 11.09 1.69 -11.45
CA GLY A 56 10.65 0.49 -10.75
C GLY A 56 11.20 -0.80 -11.36
N GLY A 57 11.17 -0.91 -12.69
CA GLY A 57 11.74 -2.03 -13.43
C GLY A 57 13.25 -2.15 -13.22
N ILE A 58 13.99 -1.05 -13.35
CA ILE A 58 15.43 -0.99 -13.08
C ILE A 58 15.72 -1.41 -11.64
N PHE A 59 14.98 -0.90 -10.66
CA PHE A 59 15.14 -1.28 -9.26
C PHE A 59 14.92 -2.78 -9.04
N CYS A 60 13.86 -3.35 -9.61
CA CYS A 60 13.57 -4.78 -9.55
C CYS A 60 14.67 -5.62 -10.20
N LEU A 61 15.20 -5.17 -11.34
CA LEU A 61 16.33 -5.81 -12.00
C LEU A 61 17.58 -5.73 -11.14
N LEU A 62 17.88 -4.61 -10.50
CA LEU A 62 19.09 -4.43 -9.66
C LEU A 62 19.06 -5.24 -8.35
N LEU A 63 17.88 -5.64 -7.89
CA LEU A 63 17.67 -6.28 -6.58
C LEU A 63 18.40 -7.63 -6.35
N PRO A 64 18.56 -8.54 -7.34
CA PRO A 64 19.34 -9.77 -7.18
C PRO A 64 20.79 -9.47 -6.79
N TRP A 65 21.35 -8.38 -7.31
CA TRP A 65 22.73 -7.95 -7.05
C TRP A 65 22.91 -7.19 -5.72
N LEU A 66 21.82 -6.82 -5.04
CA LEU A 66 21.91 -6.13 -3.76
C LEU A 66 22.46 -7.09 -2.67
N PRO A 67 23.58 -6.74 -2.00
CA PRO A 67 24.17 -7.52 -0.91
C PRO A 67 23.37 -7.28 0.37
N LEU A 68 22.11 -7.73 0.37
CA LEU A 68 21.28 -7.74 1.56
C LEU A 68 21.81 -8.81 2.49
N SER A 69 22.17 -8.41 3.71
CA SER A 69 22.37 -9.38 4.77
C SER A 69 21.15 -10.28 4.80
N LYS A 70 21.40 -11.60 4.72
CA LYS A 70 20.50 -12.54 5.36
C LYS A 70 20.66 -12.22 6.83
N ASP A 71 19.99 -11.16 7.29
CA ASP A 71 19.96 -10.82 8.71
C ASP A 71 19.75 -12.14 9.47
N ASP A 72 20.46 -12.31 10.58
CA ASP A 72 20.37 -13.40 11.56
C ASP A 72 18.95 -13.49 12.16
N PHE A 73 17.95 -13.64 11.31
CA PHE A 73 16.74 -14.35 11.62
C PHE A 73 17.21 -15.79 11.80
N ARG A 74 17.80 -16.01 12.99
CA ARG A 74 17.77 -17.26 13.74
C ARG A 74 16.54 -17.93 13.25
N GLU A 75 16.73 -18.94 12.40
CA GLU A 75 15.65 -19.61 11.72
C GLU A 75 14.70 -20.00 12.84
N ARG A 76 13.66 -19.20 13.11
CA ARG A 76 12.49 -19.76 13.74
C ARG A 76 12.18 -20.81 12.71
N PRO A 77 12.32 -22.10 13.07
CA PRO A 77 12.14 -23.18 12.11
C PRO A 77 10.88 -22.78 11.39
N ARG A 78 10.96 -22.72 10.04
CA ARG A 78 9.78 -22.57 9.22
C ARG A 78 8.84 -23.65 9.74
N GLN A 79 7.99 -23.30 10.71
CA GLN A 79 6.79 -24.02 11.05
C GLN A 79 5.95 -23.66 9.85
N GLY A 80 6.32 -24.25 8.69
CA GLY A 80 5.75 -23.95 7.40
C GLY A 80 4.28 -24.08 7.65
N PHE A 81 3.55 -22.97 7.48
CA PHE A 81 2.19 -22.75 7.96
C PHE A 81 1.43 -24.08 7.94
N ARG A 82 1.48 -24.82 9.04
CA ARG A 82 0.75 -26.07 9.18
C ARG A 82 -0.61 -25.60 9.58
N PHE A 83 -1.30 -25.03 8.60
CA PHE A 83 -2.71 -24.79 8.67
C PHE A 83 -3.30 -26.15 8.99
N LYS A 84 -3.58 -26.39 10.27
CA LYS A 84 -4.40 -27.51 10.68
C LYS A 84 -5.68 -27.34 9.90
N ILE A 85 -6.24 -28.41 9.35
CA ILE A 85 -7.53 -28.36 8.64
C ILE A 85 -8.56 -27.59 9.48
N ARG A 86 -8.51 -27.72 10.81
CA ARG A 86 -9.31 -26.94 11.78
C ARG A 86 -9.13 -25.42 11.70
N THR A 87 -7.93 -24.91 11.48
CA THR A 87 -7.69 -23.46 11.30
C THR A 87 -8.19 -22.97 9.95
N ILE A 88 -8.05 -23.75 8.87
CA ILE A 88 -8.64 -23.38 7.57
C ILE A 88 -10.15 -23.37 7.69
N LEU A 89 -10.73 -24.45 8.22
CA LEU A 89 -12.16 -24.58 8.43
C LEU A 89 -12.67 -23.45 9.32
N GLY A 90 -11.96 -23.15 10.42
CA GLY A 90 -12.30 -22.03 11.30
C GLY A 90 -12.27 -20.68 10.59
N ILE A 91 -11.27 -20.42 9.75
CA ILE A 91 -11.19 -19.18 8.95
C ILE A 91 -12.31 -19.13 7.91
N THR A 92 -12.58 -20.22 7.20
CA THR A 92 -13.66 -20.26 6.20
C THR A 92 -15.04 -20.16 6.84
N THR A 93 -15.27 -20.79 7.99
CA THR A 93 -16.53 -20.70 8.73
C THR A 93 -16.72 -19.31 9.33
N ALA A 94 -15.65 -18.71 9.87
CA ALA A 94 -15.70 -17.33 10.35
C ALA A 94 -15.97 -16.36 9.19
N ALA A 95 -15.31 -16.56 8.04
CA ALA A 95 -15.56 -15.76 6.84
C ALA A 95 -17.01 -15.92 6.36
N ALA A 96 -17.51 -17.14 6.24
CA ALA A 96 -18.90 -17.43 5.85
C ALA A 96 -19.91 -16.86 6.85
N PHE A 97 -19.63 -16.95 8.15
CA PHE A 97 -20.45 -16.34 9.20
C PHE A 97 -20.43 -14.82 9.12
N CYS A 98 -19.28 -14.20 8.87
CA CYS A 98 -19.19 -12.77 8.59
C CYS A 98 -20.02 -12.42 7.35
N PHE A 99 -19.88 -13.15 6.24
CA PHE A 99 -20.70 -12.93 5.04
C PHE A 99 -22.20 -13.07 5.32
N ALA A 100 -22.62 -14.03 6.16
CA ALA A 100 -24.01 -14.26 6.52
C ALA A 100 -24.58 -13.19 7.47
N VAL A 101 -23.83 -12.82 8.51
CA VAL A 101 -24.23 -11.80 9.50
C VAL A 101 -24.23 -10.40 8.90
N PHE A 102 -23.32 -10.15 7.96
CA PHE A 102 -23.21 -8.85 7.30
C PHE A 102 -23.99 -8.75 5.98
N HIS A 103 -24.80 -9.76 5.64
CA HIS A 103 -25.64 -9.76 4.44
C HIS A 103 -26.57 -8.52 4.38
N ASP A 104 -27.11 -8.10 5.52
CA ASP A 104 -28.03 -6.94 5.61
C ASP A 104 -27.34 -5.66 6.10
N SER A 105 -26.06 -5.74 6.45
CA SER A 105 -25.26 -4.57 6.82
C SER A 105 -24.67 -3.92 5.57
N PRO A 106 -24.39 -2.60 5.56
CA PRO A 106 -23.62 -2.02 4.49
C PRO A 106 -22.24 -2.70 4.46
N LEU A 107 -21.94 -3.46 3.40
CA LEU A 107 -20.67 -4.18 3.15
C LEU A 107 -19.41 -3.34 3.48
N LEU A 108 -19.55 -2.02 3.40
CA LEU A 108 -18.58 -1.03 3.83
C LEU A 108 -18.13 -1.22 5.29
N VAL A 109 -19.05 -1.38 6.24
CA VAL A 109 -18.74 -1.49 7.68
C VAL A 109 -18.01 -2.79 7.97
N ALA A 110 -18.47 -3.91 7.40
CA ALA A 110 -17.83 -5.21 7.56
C ALA A 110 -16.39 -5.20 7.02
N ASN A 111 -16.19 -4.69 5.79
CA ASN A 111 -14.86 -4.54 5.20
C ASN A 111 -13.98 -3.55 5.98
N GLY A 112 -14.57 -2.48 6.54
CA GLY A 112 -13.86 -1.53 7.39
C GLY A 112 -13.33 -2.18 8.67
N ILE A 113 -14.14 -3.02 9.33
CA ILE A 113 -13.72 -3.79 10.52
C ILE A 113 -12.60 -4.77 10.16
N ILE A 114 -12.74 -5.50 9.05
CA ILE A 114 -11.70 -6.44 8.58
C ILE A 114 -10.39 -5.69 8.34
N TYR A 115 -10.45 -4.56 7.65
CA TYR A 115 -9.26 -3.75 7.38
C TYR A 115 -8.60 -3.23 8.66
N ALA A 116 -9.39 -2.71 9.61
CA ALA A 116 -8.90 -2.26 10.89
C ALA A 116 -8.21 -3.39 11.69
N LEU A 117 -8.80 -4.59 11.70
CA LEU A 117 -8.19 -5.77 12.32
C LEU A 117 -6.86 -6.15 11.66
N LEU A 118 -6.77 -6.06 10.33
CA LEU A 118 -5.53 -6.33 9.59
C LEU A 118 -4.44 -5.29 9.88
N LEU A 119 -4.80 -4.01 10.00
CA LEU A 119 -3.88 -2.95 10.43
C LEU A 119 -3.37 -3.19 11.85
N CYS A 120 -4.27 -3.51 12.78
CA CYS A 120 -3.91 -3.88 14.15
C CYS A 120 -2.98 -5.11 14.18
N TYR A 121 -3.25 -6.10 13.34
CA TYR A 121 -2.41 -7.29 13.19
C TYR A 121 -1.01 -6.94 12.65
N ALA A 122 -0.93 -6.13 11.60
CA ALA A 122 0.34 -5.66 11.05
C ALA A 122 1.13 -4.85 12.08
N GLY A 123 0.48 -3.92 12.79
CA GLY A 123 1.08 -3.15 13.87
C GLY A 123 1.59 -4.03 15.00
N ARG A 124 0.81 -5.04 15.41
CA ARG A 124 1.21 -6.03 16.42
C ARG A 124 2.44 -6.83 15.99
N ILE A 125 2.50 -7.31 14.74
CA ILE A 125 3.70 -8.00 14.23
C ILE A 125 4.90 -7.06 14.24
N GLY A 126 4.74 -5.82 13.77
CA GLY A 126 5.79 -4.82 13.80
C GLY A 126 6.31 -4.62 15.23
N PHE A 127 5.42 -4.40 16.18
CA PHE A 127 5.81 -4.14 17.57
C PHE A 127 6.50 -5.34 18.22
N LEU A 128 5.94 -6.55 18.08
CA LEU A 128 6.45 -7.76 18.72
C LEU A 128 7.77 -8.26 18.14
N PHE A 129 8.04 -8.00 16.85
CA PHE A 129 9.21 -8.54 16.16
C PHE A 129 10.08 -7.42 15.59
N ALA A 130 11.19 -7.13 16.29
CA ALA A 130 12.11 -6.06 15.93
C ALA A 130 12.60 -6.13 14.46
N GLY A 131 12.82 -7.34 13.92
CA GLY A 131 13.25 -7.53 12.54
C GLY A 131 12.20 -7.19 11.47
N TYR A 132 10.91 -7.17 11.81
CA TYR A 132 9.84 -6.82 10.87
C TYR A 132 9.41 -5.35 10.95
N ARG A 133 9.82 -4.62 12.01
CA ARG A 133 9.45 -3.21 12.26
C ARG A 133 9.63 -2.33 11.04
N TRP A 134 10.85 -2.29 10.50
CA TRP A 134 11.18 -1.44 9.36
C TRP A 134 10.48 -1.86 8.07
N ARG A 135 10.24 -3.16 7.89
CA ARG A 135 9.57 -3.68 6.70
C ARG A 135 8.08 -3.33 6.68
N ILE A 136 7.43 -3.48 7.83
CA ILE A 136 6.02 -3.12 8.00
C ILE A 136 5.85 -1.61 7.96
N ALA A 137 6.75 -0.85 8.60
CA ALA A 137 6.76 0.60 8.51
C ALA A 137 6.94 1.08 7.06
N ALA A 138 7.86 0.49 6.30
CA ALA A 138 8.05 0.82 4.89
C ALA A 138 6.83 0.44 4.04
N LEU A 139 6.20 -0.71 4.28
CA LEU A 139 4.96 -1.09 3.59
C LEU A 139 3.86 -0.06 3.83
N LEU A 140 3.57 0.25 5.09
CA LEU A 140 2.55 1.25 5.45
C LEU A 140 2.92 2.64 4.89
N ALA A 141 4.19 3.00 4.93
CA ALA A 141 4.66 4.26 4.36
C ALA A 141 4.45 4.32 2.84
N CYS A 142 4.78 3.25 2.10
CA CYS A 142 4.57 3.17 0.66
C CYS A 142 3.08 3.23 0.29
N MET A 143 2.22 2.67 1.14
CA MET A 143 0.75 2.69 0.98
C MET A 143 0.13 4.07 1.25
N TYR A 144 0.54 4.76 2.32
CA TYR A 144 -0.16 5.95 2.80
C TYR A 144 0.56 7.28 2.54
N LEU A 145 1.90 7.33 2.60
CA LEU A 145 2.64 8.59 2.49
C LEU A 145 2.54 9.27 1.12
N PRO A 146 2.35 8.58 -0.03
CA PRO A 146 2.05 9.25 -1.29
C PRO A 146 0.81 10.15 -1.24
N TYR A 147 -0.08 9.93 -0.26
CA TYR A 147 -1.29 10.73 -0.02
C TYR A 147 -1.11 11.79 1.08
N ALA A 148 0.10 11.99 1.60
CA ALA A 148 0.36 12.93 2.70
C ALA A 148 -0.08 14.37 2.39
N TRP A 149 -0.10 14.78 1.12
CA TRP A 149 -0.57 16.10 0.70
C TRP A 149 -2.01 16.41 1.14
N ILE A 150 -2.86 15.39 1.33
CA ILE A 150 -4.26 15.56 1.77
C ILE A 150 -4.34 16.07 3.21
N LEU A 151 -3.30 15.82 4.01
CA LEU A 151 -3.25 16.26 5.40
C LEU A 151 -2.97 17.74 5.56
N PHE A 152 -2.60 18.46 4.49
CA PHE A 152 -2.33 19.90 4.53
C PHE A 152 -3.64 20.66 4.20
N PRO A 153 -4.31 21.21 5.22
CA PRO A 153 -5.70 21.67 5.13
C PRO A 153 -5.87 23.02 4.41
N ASP A 154 -4.79 23.71 4.03
CA ASP A 154 -4.83 25.00 3.36
C ASP A 154 -5.61 24.98 2.02
N GLN A 155 -5.96 23.80 1.52
CA GLN A 155 -6.76 23.60 0.30
C GLN A 155 -8.08 22.82 0.51
N ALA A 156 -8.38 22.30 1.71
CA ALA A 156 -9.52 21.39 1.93
C ALA A 156 -10.64 22.05 2.76
N SER A 157 -11.47 22.88 2.12
CA SER A 157 -12.55 23.64 2.76
C SER A 157 -13.80 22.81 3.14
N HIS A 158 -13.81 21.48 3.02
CA HIS A 158 -15.03 20.67 3.21
C HIS A 158 -14.86 19.35 4.00
N SER A 159 -15.81 19.15 4.93
CA SER A 159 -16.26 17.91 5.61
C SER A 159 -15.20 16.88 6.03
N SER A 160 -14.65 17.06 7.24
CA SER A 160 -13.60 16.20 7.84
C SER A 160 -13.93 14.70 7.95
N SER A 161 -15.20 14.31 8.09
CA SER A 161 -15.58 12.91 8.32
C SER A 161 -15.47 12.01 7.08
N THR A 162 -15.81 12.53 5.90
CA THR A 162 -15.71 11.79 4.63
C THR A 162 -14.25 11.61 4.22
N PHE A 163 -13.41 12.61 4.48
CA PHE A 163 -11.97 12.57 4.20
C PHE A 163 -11.24 11.50 5.01
N ILE A 164 -11.59 11.32 6.29
CA ILE A 164 -10.98 10.27 7.12
C ILE A 164 -11.31 8.88 6.56
N LEU A 165 -12.55 8.66 6.13
CA LEU A 165 -12.98 7.36 5.61
C LEU A 165 -12.37 7.07 4.24
N MET A 166 -12.23 8.10 3.40
CA MET A 166 -11.47 8.00 2.15
C MET A 166 -10.00 7.70 2.43
N ALA A 167 -9.36 8.42 3.37
CA ALA A 167 -7.94 8.27 3.73
C ALA A 167 -7.56 6.83 4.07
N VAL A 168 -8.43 6.10 4.77
CA VAL A 168 -8.24 4.70 5.14
C VAL A 168 -8.20 3.78 3.91
N ALA A 169 -8.97 4.10 2.87
CA ALA A 169 -9.10 3.29 1.66
C ALA A 169 -8.18 3.74 0.50
N LEU A 170 -7.43 4.83 0.69
CA LEU A 170 -6.56 5.44 -0.34
C LEU A 170 -5.49 4.53 -0.92
N PRO A 171 -4.78 3.66 -0.16
CA PRO A 171 -3.69 2.87 -0.74
C PRO A 171 -4.12 2.06 -1.97
N ALA A 172 -5.34 1.55 -1.94
CA ALA A 172 -5.92 0.77 -3.02
C ALA A 172 -6.78 1.60 -3.99
N PHE A 173 -6.70 2.93 -3.97
CA PHE A 173 -7.53 3.81 -4.79
C PHE A 173 -7.39 3.49 -6.29
N PHE A 174 -6.16 3.50 -6.80
CA PHE A 174 -5.88 3.21 -8.20
C PHE A 174 -6.30 1.79 -8.64
N PRO A 175 -5.85 0.70 -7.98
CA PRO A 175 -6.25 -0.64 -8.41
C PRO A 175 -7.76 -0.86 -8.32
N SER A 176 -8.42 -0.23 -7.35
CA SER A 176 -9.88 -0.32 -7.19
C SER A 176 -10.62 0.40 -8.30
N LEU A 177 -10.18 1.59 -8.71
CA LEU A 177 -10.73 2.28 -9.88
C LEU A 177 -10.59 1.42 -11.14
N TRP A 178 -9.41 0.84 -11.35
CA TRP A 178 -9.17 -0.02 -12.51
C TRP A 178 -10.11 -1.24 -12.52
N ILE A 179 -10.25 -1.92 -11.38
CA ILE A 179 -11.19 -3.03 -11.23
C ILE A 179 -12.64 -2.56 -11.47
N ALA A 180 -13.05 -1.44 -10.89
CA ALA A 180 -14.40 -0.89 -11.09
C ALA A 180 -14.69 -0.60 -12.57
N THR A 181 -13.72 -0.04 -13.31
CA THR A 181 -13.87 0.19 -14.76
C THR A 181 -14.02 -1.11 -15.55
N LEU A 182 -13.29 -2.17 -15.21
CA LEU A 182 -13.43 -3.48 -15.87
C LEU A 182 -14.82 -4.09 -15.67
N PHE A 183 -15.40 -3.90 -14.48
CA PHE A 183 -16.75 -4.37 -14.16
C PHE A 183 -17.86 -3.38 -14.51
N HIS A 184 -17.54 -2.25 -15.17
CA HIS A 184 -18.49 -1.19 -15.50
C HIS A 184 -19.28 -0.67 -14.28
N GLN A 185 -18.69 -0.70 -13.09
CA GLN A 185 -19.30 -0.19 -11.86
C GLN A 185 -18.92 1.27 -11.62
N SER A 186 -19.89 2.08 -11.17
CA SER A 186 -19.62 3.47 -10.77
C SER A 186 -18.76 3.49 -9.50
N SER A 187 -17.72 4.33 -9.48
CA SER A 187 -16.84 4.53 -8.32
C SER A 187 -17.60 4.93 -7.06
N HIS A 188 -18.71 5.66 -7.20
CA HIS A 188 -19.59 6.03 -6.09
C HIS A 188 -20.38 4.87 -5.50
N SER A 189 -20.64 3.83 -6.29
CA SER A 189 -21.45 2.67 -5.87
C SER A 189 -20.64 1.57 -5.18
N ALA A 190 -19.31 1.61 -5.25
CA ALA A 190 -18.43 0.53 -4.80
C ALA A 190 -17.36 0.94 -3.76
N PRO A 191 -17.67 1.72 -2.71
CA PRO A 191 -16.68 2.09 -1.68
C PRO A 191 -16.14 0.85 -0.94
N TRP A 192 -16.93 -0.23 -0.86
CA TRP A 192 -16.53 -1.51 -0.29
C TRP A 192 -15.33 -2.14 -1.03
N LEU A 193 -15.21 -1.91 -2.35
CA LEU A 193 -14.18 -2.49 -3.20
C LEU A 193 -12.80 -1.94 -2.82
N PHE A 194 -12.73 -0.63 -2.52
CA PHE A 194 -11.49 0.02 -2.07
C PHE A 194 -10.96 -0.61 -0.78
N LEU A 195 -11.83 -0.85 0.20
CA LEU A 195 -11.44 -1.50 1.45
C LEU A 195 -11.03 -2.96 1.24
N THR A 196 -11.71 -3.70 0.35
CA THR A 196 -11.36 -5.08 0.04
C THR A 196 -9.98 -5.17 -0.62
N VAL A 197 -9.70 -4.33 -1.61
CA VAL A 197 -8.41 -4.32 -2.30
C VAL A 197 -7.30 -3.85 -1.35
N ALA A 198 -7.54 -2.83 -0.51
CA ALA A 198 -6.58 -2.38 0.50
C ALA A 198 -6.28 -3.48 1.53
N SER A 199 -7.31 -4.22 1.96
CA SER A 199 -7.17 -5.37 2.85
C SER A 199 -6.32 -6.46 2.20
N LEU A 200 -6.58 -6.77 0.93
CA LEU A 200 -5.82 -7.76 0.17
C LEU A 200 -4.36 -7.35 0.02
N GLU A 201 -4.09 -6.10 -0.34
CA GLU A 201 -2.75 -5.54 -0.48
C GLU A 201 -1.98 -5.62 0.84
N LEU A 202 -2.62 -5.27 1.97
CA LEU A 202 -2.01 -5.35 3.29
C LEU A 202 -1.69 -6.80 3.69
N VAL A 203 -2.63 -7.74 3.45
CA VAL A 203 -2.41 -9.17 3.71
C VAL A 203 -1.25 -9.72 2.88
N LEU A 204 -1.24 -9.43 1.57
CA LEU A 204 -0.17 -9.84 0.66
C LEU A 204 1.16 -9.22 1.06
N GLY A 205 1.18 -7.95 1.48
CA GLY A 205 2.38 -7.26 1.93
C GLY A 205 2.95 -7.88 3.20
N VAL A 206 2.12 -8.13 4.22
CA VAL A 206 2.54 -8.80 5.46
C VAL A 206 3.05 -10.21 5.16
N TRP A 207 2.38 -10.95 4.26
CA TRP A 207 2.83 -12.28 3.83
C TRP A 207 4.18 -12.23 3.10
N MET A 208 4.36 -11.30 2.17
CA MET A 208 5.62 -11.11 1.43
C MET A 208 6.78 -10.70 2.34
N ILE A 209 6.51 -9.93 3.40
CA ILE A 209 7.49 -9.58 4.44
C ILE A 209 8.04 -10.81 5.16
N GLN A 210 7.21 -11.83 5.37
CA GLN A 210 7.63 -13.10 5.98
C GLN A 210 8.46 -13.97 5.03
N LEU A 211 8.33 -13.79 3.70
CA LEU A 211 9.08 -14.57 2.71
C LEU A 211 10.53 -14.09 2.51
N GLY A 212 10.86 -12.88 2.97
CA GLY A 212 12.24 -12.37 3.03
C GLY A 212 12.40 -10.93 2.53
N PRO A 213 13.56 -10.30 2.81
CA PRO A 213 13.78 -8.86 2.58
C PRO A 213 13.71 -8.45 1.11
N LYS A 214 14.23 -9.27 0.19
CA LYS A 214 14.18 -8.97 -1.26
C LYS A 214 12.74 -8.91 -1.75
N ARG A 215 11.94 -9.93 -1.42
CA ARG A 215 10.53 -10.01 -1.82
C ARG A 215 9.71 -8.87 -1.23
N SER A 216 9.98 -8.48 0.03
CA SER A 216 9.32 -7.33 0.62
C SER A 216 9.69 -6.01 -0.05
N LEU A 217 10.94 -5.82 -0.49
CA LEU A 217 11.33 -4.60 -1.20
C LEU A 217 10.62 -4.48 -2.55
N VAL A 218 10.53 -5.57 -3.32
CA VAL A 218 9.76 -5.57 -4.58
C VAL A 218 8.30 -5.22 -4.32
N PHE A 219 7.69 -5.83 -3.29
CA PHE A 219 6.30 -5.57 -2.96
C PHE A 219 6.08 -4.12 -2.50
N CYS A 220 6.94 -3.58 -1.63
CA CYS A 220 6.86 -2.19 -1.19
C CYS A 220 7.04 -1.23 -2.37
N MET A 221 7.96 -1.50 -3.30
CA MET A 221 8.14 -0.69 -4.50
C MET A 221 6.89 -0.72 -5.40
N GLY A 222 6.29 -1.90 -5.60
CA GLY A 222 5.04 -2.02 -6.34
C GLY A 222 3.88 -1.24 -5.70
N SER A 223 3.75 -1.35 -4.37
CA SER A 223 2.76 -0.62 -3.58
C SER A 223 2.98 0.89 -3.65
N LEU A 224 4.24 1.36 -3.58
CA LEU A 224 4.60 2.77 -3.75
C LEU A 224 4.20 3.27 -5.14
N ILE A 225 4.52 2.52 -6.20
CA ILE A 225 4.15 2.90 -7.58
C ILE A 225 2.63 3.02 -7.71
N ALA A 226 1.88 2.00 -7.27
CA ALA A 226 0.42 1.99 -7.32
C ALA A 226 -0.20 3.15 -6.52
N SER A 227 0.32 3.40 -5.32
CA SER A 227 -0.13 4.50 -4.45
C SER A 227 0.22 5.87 -5.01
N THR A 228 1.38 6.00 -5.68
CA THR A 228 1.77 7.24 -6.37
C THR A 228 0.82 7.54 -7.53
N PHE A 229 0.46 6.53 -8.33
CA PHE A 229 -0.57 6.67 -9.37
C PHE A 229 -1.94 7.05 -8.83
N GLY A 230 -2.34 6.41 -7.72
CA GLY A 230 -3.58 6.75 -7.03
C GLY A 230 -3.57 8.19 -6.51
N ALA A 231 -2.46 8.64 -5.95
CA ALA A 231 -2.29 10.01 -5.50
C ALA A 231 -2.35 11.01 -6.67
N PHE A 232 -1.78 10.70 -7.85
CA PHE A 232 -1.88 11.56 -9.05
C PHE A 232 -3.32 11.67 -9.52
N THR A 233 -4.02 10.54 -9.57
CA THR A 233 -5.42 10.48 -10.00
C THR A 233 -6.30 11.25 -9.02
N LEU A 234 -6.11 11.06 -7.71
CA LEU A 234 -6.87 11.74 -6.69
C LEU A 234 -6.61 13.26 -6.69
N ASN A 235 -5.35 13.69 -6.82
CA ASN A 235 -5.03 15.11 -6.88
C ASN A 235 -5.67 15.78 -8.10
N ALA A 236 -5.63 15.11 -9.26
CA ALA A 236 -6.34 15.58 -10.45
C ALA A 236 -7.85 15.69 -10.23
N LEU A 237 -8.48 14.70 -9.58
CA LEU A 237 -9.92 14.71 -9.28
C LEU A 237 -10.33 15.80 -8.30
N VAL A 238 -9.49 16.11 -7.30
CA VAL A 238 -9.77 17.16 -6.31
C VAL A 238 -9.60 18.56 -6.92
N ARG A 239 -8.75 18.70 -7.94
CA ARG A 239 -8.54 19.97 -8.64
C ARG A 239 -9.58 20.24 -9.72
N MET A 240 -10.36 19.27 -10.19
CA MET A 240 -11.46 19.47 -11.16
C MET A 240 -12.71 20.03 -10.48
#